data_AF-A0ABD5VEV5-F1
#
_entry.id   AF-A0ABD5VEV5-F1
#
_cell.length_a   1.000
_cell.length_b   1.000
_cell.length_c   1.000
_cell.angle_alpha   90.00
_cell.angle_beta   90.00
_cell.angle_gamma   90.00
#
_symmetry.space_group_name_H-M   'P 1'
#
loop_
_entity.id
_entity.type
_entity.pdbx_description
1 polymer ?
#
loop_
_entity_poly.entity_id
_entity_poly.type
_entity_poly.pdbx_seq_one_letter_code
_entity_poly.pdbx_strand_id
1 'polypeptide(L)'
;MATSDDGDGFVRATSLADLEDAGRELFTARGTAIALFHHEGEVRAVDNRCPHMGFPLSDGSVEDGVLTCHWHHARFELSCGDTFDPWADDVATYPVEVRDGDVYVQPNPPRDRDPAAHWRDRLDTGLRENLRLVVAKSAVGLDDAGVDPVDVAERGVAFGTRYREDGWSSGLTILAALTNALDVLDGDDRKRATYTGLRHVASDCAGEPPRFDQPAFDVDDVSADRLAEWFRETVEVRDSDGAERVLRTAVETASREDVEAMLYAAATDHAYLDAGHSFDMTNKAVETLDHLGWPSTTDAVRQEDDAADAADVLASLVTRFTDADRAEEGSEWRQPEDLAAMRESFEAALPTLAAGERDPDWRPPSGFQDALLGDDPHDVVDALRDAIRDGATVGALAHEVATAAATRVARFGTTNEFGDWNTVHHTFTYANAVQQAASRVEPTELYRGVLDGAFSVYLDRFLNSPPAPVPNPADGDAGELGTVETHRERLLDAFDREGAVNDAGREAAALLAVADDPRELWSTLGGALLREDAGFHTLQAYEAAHAQFHAARDRASDGPEGLPSERERTAAVAAARYLAAHTPTRREAEQTFTIASRLLRGESIHED
;
A
#
# COMPACT_ATOMS: atom_id res chain seq x y z
N MET A 1 11.93 -32.00 -41.04
CA MET A 1 13.04 -32.96 -41.17
C MET A 1 13.51 -33.25 -39.75
N ALA A 2 13.56 -34.51 -39.34
CA ALA A 2 13.89 -34.88 -37.96
C ALA A 2 15.36 -34.56 -37.67
N THR A 3 15.59 -33.65 -36.73
CA THR A 3 16.91 -33.25 -36.24
C THR A 3 17.53 -34.40 -35.45
N SER A 4 18.67 -34.90 -35.90
CA SER A 4 19.53 -35.81 -35.13
C SER A 4 20.03 -35.08 -33.89
N ASP A 5 19.66 -35.59 -32.72
CA ASP A 5 20.15 -35.13 -31.41
C ASP A 5 21.44 -35.89 -31.11
N ASP A 6 22.59 -35.24 -31.29
CA ASP A 6 23.92 -35.83 -31.10
C ASP A 6 24.32 -35.98 -29.61
N GLY A 7 23.38 -35.75 -28.68
CA GLY A 7 23.54 -35.97 -27.24
C GLY A 7 24.34 -34.90 -26.49
N ASP A 8 24.88 -33.91 -27.20
CA ASP A 8 25.55 -32.71 -26.66
C ASP A 8 24.59 -31.50 -26.52
N GLY A 9 23.35 -31.64 -26.99
CA GLY A 9 22.30 -30.61 -26.91
C GLY A 9 22.29 -29.62 -28.07
N PHE A 10 23.20 -29.74 -29.05
CA PHE A 10 23.23 -28.89 -30.24
C PHE A 10 22.27 -29.42 -31.32
N VAL A 11 21.65 -28.49 -32.05
CA VAL A 11 20.71 -28.78 -33.15
C VAL A 11 21.20 -28.06 -34.39
N ARG A 12 21.30 -28.80 -35.51
CA ARG A 12 21.64 -28.23 -36.81
C ARG A 12 20.57 -27.21 -37.23
N ALA A 13 20.98 -25.95 -37.45
CA ALA A 13 20.11 -24.87 -37.85
C ALA A 13 20.09 -24.66 -39.37
N THR A 14 21.24 -24.32 -39.96
CA THR A 14 21.38 -23.96 -41.39
C THR A 14 22.80 -24.27 -41.88
N SER A 15 23.10 -24.07 -43.16
CA SER A 15 24.49 -24.10 -43.64
C SER A 15 25.17 -22.74 -43.43
N LEU A 16 26.48 -22.72 -43.17
CA LEU A 16 27.21 -21.46 -42.99
C LEU A 16 27.10 -20.58 -44.24
N ALA A 17 27.21 -21.17 -45.43
CA ALA A 17 27.16 -20.44 -46.69
C ALA A 17 25.79 -19.75 -46.91
N ASP A 18 24.68 -20.43 -46.58
CA ASP A 18 23.35 -19.83 -46.70
C ASP A 18 23.18 -18.64 -45.75
N LEU A 19 23.71 -18.75 -44.52
CA LEU A 19 23.65 -17.67 -43.54
C LEU A 19 24.58 -16.50 -43.89
N GLU A 20 25.77 -16.75 -44.42
CA GLU A 20 26.69 -15.72 -44.94
C GLU A 20 26.04 -14.91 -46.06
N ASP A 21 25.36 -15.59 -47.00
CA ASP A 21 24.66 -14.96 -48.13
C ASP A 21 23.43 -14.15 -47.68
N ALA A 22 22.66 -14.67 -46.72
CA ALA A 22 21.47 -14.01 -46.20
C ALA A 22 21.77 -12.89 -45.17
N GLY A 23 22.92 -12.97 -44.50
CA GLY A 23 23.34 -12.13 -43.38
C GLY A 23 22.61 -12.43 -42.06
N ARG A 24 21.39 -12.98 -42.12
CA ARG A 24 20.58 -13.39 -40.98
C ARG A 24 19.56 -14.45 -41.36
N GLU A 25 19.16 -15.27 -40.39
CA GLU A 25 18.14 -16.30 -40.58
C GLU A 25 17.34 -16.54 -39.29
N LEU A 26 16.08 -16.93 -39.41
CA LEU A 26 15.26 -17.34 -38.28
C LEU A 26 15.27 -18.86 -38.13
N PHE A 27 15.72 -19.34 -36.97
CA PHE A 27 15.73 -20.75 -36.62
C PHE A 27 14.70 -21.04 -35.52
N THR A 28 13.96 -22.15 -35.63
CA THR A 28 13.04 -22.58 -34.57
C THR A 28 13.42 -23.95 -34.07
N ALA A 29 13.70 -24.05 -32.77
CA ALA A 29 14.00 -25.31 -32.11
C ALA A 29 13.26 -25.40 -30.78
N ARG A 30 12.63 -26.55 -30.51
CA ARG A 30 11.92 -26.85 -29.25
C ARG A 30 10.88 -25.79 -28.84
N GLY A 31 10.30 -25.08 -29.81
CA GLY A 31 9.30 -24.02 -29.58
C GLY A 31 9.88 -22.61 -29.39
N THR A 32 11.19 -22.47 -29.33
CA THR A 32 11.90 -21.19 -29.24
C THR A 32 12.30 -20.69 -30.62
N ALA A 33 12.02 -19.42 -30.90
CA ALA A 33 12.44 -18.74 -32.12
C ALA A 33 13.77 -18.01 -31.85
N ILE A 34 14.82 -18.37 -32.57
CA ILE A 34 16.19 -17.89 -32.39
C ILE A 34 16.60 -17.17 -33.67
N ALA A 35 17.05 -15.92 -33.54
CA ALA A 35 17.58 -15.14 -34.64
C ALA A 35 19.09 -15.41 -34.78
N LEU A 36 19.49 -15.88 -35.96
CA LEU A 36 20.88 -16.06 -36.34
C LEU A 36 21.36 -14.86 -37.14
N PHE A 37 22.55 -14.38 -36.83
CA PHE A 37 23.21 -13.30 -37.55
C PHE A 37 24.62 -13.74 -37.93
N HIS A 38 25.01 -13.50 -39.18
CA HIS A 38 26.40 -13.54 -39.59
C HIS A 38 26.93 -12.11 -39.68
N HIS A 39 27.79 -11.75 -38.74
CA HIS A 39 28.32 -10.39 -38.61
C HIS A 39 29.81 -10.45 -38.29
N GLU A 40 30.60 -9.62 -38.97
CA GLU A 40 32.07 -9.54 -38.78
C GLU A 40 32.81 -10.89 -38.91
N GLY A 41 32.28 -11.82 -39.71
CA GLY A 41 32.86 -13.14 -39.94
C GLY A 41 32.54 -14.17 -38.85
N GLU A 42 31.62 -13.85 -37.93
CA GLU A 42 31.19 -14.73 -36.86
C GLU A 42 29.67 -14.95 -36.91
N VAL A 43 29.24 -16.12 -36.44
CA VAL A 43 27.81 -16.44 -36.30
C VAL A 43 27.38 -16.22 -34.86
N ARG A 44 26.33 -15.42 -34.67
CA ARG A 44 25.73 -15.11 -33.38
C ARG A 44 24.26 -15.53 -33.37
N ALA A 45 23.79 -16.01 -32.22
CA ALA A 45 22.42 -16.48 -32.05
C ALA A 45 21.81 -15.85 -30.80
N VAL A 46 20.66 -15.20 -30.96
CA VAL A 46 19.93 -14.51 -29.88
C VAL A 46 18.46 -14.89 -29.91
N ASP A 47 17.74 -14.65 -28.82
CA ASP A 47 16.28 -14.84 -28.80
C ASP A 47 15.66 -13.91 -29.84
N ASN A 48 14.74 -14.42 -30.66
CA ASN A 48 14.11 -13.58 -31.64
C ASN A 48 13.12 -12.59 -31.01
N ARG A 49 12.70 -12.78 -29.76
CA ARG A 49 11.81 -11.84 -29.08
C ARG A 49 12.65 -10.78 -28.37
N CYS A 50 12.51 -9.54 -28.81
CA CYS A 50 13.12 -8.41 -28.12
C CYS A 50 12.67 -8.42 -26.64
N PRO A 51 13.61 -8.45 -25.68
CA PRO A 51 13.29 -8.58 -24.27
C PRO A 51 12.49 -7.38 -23.73
N HIS A 52 12.43 -6.24 -24.43
CA HIS A 52 11.59 -5.10 -24.07
C HIS A 52 10.08 -5.39 -24.24
N MET A 53 9.59 -5.56 -25.47
CA MET A 53 8.15 -5.77 -25.75
C MET A 53 7.89 -6.84 -26.83
N GLY A 54 8.86 -7.71 -27.10
CA GLY A 54 8.66 -8.91 -27.92
C GLY A 54 8.74 -8.72 -29.43
N PHE A 55 9.23 -7.57 -29.93
CA PHE A 55 9.45 -7.38 -31.38
C PHE A 55 10.41 -8.45 -31.95
N PRO A 56 10.18 -8.97 -33.16
CA PRO A 56 11.11 -9.88 -33.83
C PRO A 56 12.48 -9.21 -34.08
N LEU A 57 13.52 -9.64 -33.38
CA LEU A 57 14.88 -9.11 -33.53
C LEU A 57 15.50 -9.48 -34.88
N SER A 58 15.05 -10.55 -35.53
CA SER A 58 15.37 -10.87 -36.92
C SER A 58 15.01 -9.73 -37.88
N ASP A 59 14.02 -8.91 -37.55
CA ASP A 59 13.60 -7.77 -38.36
C ASP A 59 14.38 -6.49 -38.03
N GLY A 60 15.23 -6.50 -36.98
CA GLY A 60 16.09 -5.40 -36.57
C GLY A 60 17.27 -5.15 -37.52
N SER A 61 18.23 -4.32 -37.10
CA SER A 61 19.48 -4.06 -37.85
C SER A 61 20.70 -4.39 -37.00
N VAL A 62 21.76 -4.87 -37.64
CA VAL A 62 23.07 -5.06 -36.99
C VAL A 62 24.09 -4.17 -37.69
N GLU A 63 24.73 -3.28 -36.94
CA GLU A 63 25.80 -2.39 -37.41
C GLU A 63 26.85 -2.26 -36.30
N ASP A 64 28.14 -2.41 -36.64
CA ASP A 64 29.28 -2.33 -35.72
C ASP A 64 29.10 -3.17 -34.42
N GLY A 65 28.62 -4.41 -34.57
CA GLY A 65 28.32 -5.32 -33.45
C GLY A 65 27.01 -5.05 -32.70
N VAL A 66 26.29 -3.96 -33.00
CA VAL A 66 25.09 -3.56 -32.26
C VAL A 66 23.82 -4.01 -32.97
N LEU A 67 23.07 -4.91 -32.34
CA LEU A 67 21.72 -5.28 -32.74
C LEU A 67 20.70 -4.24 -32.24
N THR A 68 19.99 -3.60 -33.16
CA THR A 68 18.96 -2.59 -32.85
C THR A 68 17.56 -3.09 -33.20
N CYS A 69 16.68 -3.13 -32.21
CA CYS A 69 15.27 -3.44 -32.38
C CYS A 69 14.54 -2.30 -33.10
N HIS A 70 13.81 -2.58 -34.18
CA HIS A 70 13.12 -1.54 -34.96
C HIS A 70 11.84 -0.99 -34.34
N TRP A 71 11.37 -1.52 -33.21
CA TRP A 71 10.15 -1.01 -32.57
C TRP A 71 10.44 0.20 -31.67
N HIS A 72 11.21 -0.02 -30.60
CA HIS A 72 11.52 1.01 -29.60
C HIS A 72 13.00 1.41 -29.60
N HIS A 73 13.79 0.88 -30.55
CA HIS A 73 15.23 1.17 -30.69
C HIS A 73 16.09 0.71 -29.50
N ALA A 74 15.67 -0.34 -28.78
CA ALA A 74 16.54 -1.01 -27.82
C ALA A 74 17.74 -1.61 -28.55
N ARG A 75 18.93 -1.39 -28.02
CA ARG A 75 20.21 -1.82 -28.60
C ARG A 75 20.84 -2.88 -27.71
N PHE A 76 21.47 -3.86 -28.35
CA PHE A 76 22.13 -5.00 -27.71
C PHE A 76 23.50 -5.21 -28.35
N GLU A 77 24.50 -5.51 -27.54
CA GLU A 77 25.71 -6.12 -28.08
C GLU A 77 25.33 -7.53 -28.56
N LEU A 78 25.42 -7.77 -29.86
CA LEU A 78 25.13 -9.05 -30.50
C LEU A 78 25.97 -10.22 -29.94
N SER A 79 27.19 -10.01 -29.46
CA SER A 79 28.07 -11.10 -29.02
C SER A 79 27.69 -11.70 -27.65
N CYS A 80 27.20 -10.87 -26.72
CA CYS A 80 26.84 -11.28 -25.35
C CYS A 80 25.36 -11.05 -25.00
N GLY A 81 24.65 -10.21 -25.75
CA GLY A 81 23.24 -9.88 -25.54
C GLY A 81 22.98 -8.69 -24.61
N ASP A 82 24.04 -8.14 -23.99
CA ASP A 82 23.93 -7.04 -23.04
C ASP A 82 23.30 -5.81 -23.68
N THR A 83 22.35 -5.19 -22.97
CA THR A 83 21.67 -4.00 -23.47
C THR A 83 22.48 -2.72 -23.22
N PHE A 84 22.45 -1.80 -24.18
CA PHE A 84 22.91 -0.43 -23.97
C PHE A 84 21.86 0.45 -23.30
N ASP A 85 20.64 -0.05 -23.18
CA ASP A 85 19.44 0.71 -22.89
C ASP A 85 18.73 0.10 -21.67
N PRO A 86 19.03 0.53 -20.42
CA PRO A 86 18.57 -0.13 -19.19
C PRO A 86 17.04 -0.23 -19.00
N TRP A 87 16.26 0.45 -19.83
CA TRP A 87 14.80 0.32 -19.93
C TRP A 87 14.35 -0.95 -20.67
N ALA A 88 15.27 -1.65 -21.35
CA ALA A 88 15.13 -3.01 -21.84
C ALA A 88 15.90 -3.99 -20.93
N ASP A 89 15.64 -5.29 -21.07
CA ASP A 89 16.46 -6.34 -20.42
C ASP A 89 17.48 -6.88 -21.44
N ASP A 90 18.47 -7.65 -21.00
CA ASP A 90 19.44 -8.27 -21.90
C ASP A 90 18.74 -9.31 -22.81
N VAL A 91 19.20 -9.46 -24.05
CA VAL A 91 18.67 -10.50 -24.94
C VAL A 91 19.39 -11.82 -24.68
N ALA A 92 18.63 -12.89 -24.47
CA ALA A 92 19.22 -14.21 -24.27
C ALA A 92 20.03 -14.64 -25.51
N THR A 93 21.28 -15.06 -25.29
CA THR A 93 22.16 -15.59 -26.33
C THR A 93 22.19 -17.12 -26.29
N TYR A 94 22.51 -17.72 -27.43
CA TYR A 94 22.56 -19.17 -27.59
C TYR A 94 23.95 -19.59 -28.10
N PRO A 95 24.60 -20.59 -27.49
CA PRO A 95 25.86 -21.12 -27.99
C PRO A 95 25.73 -21.61 -29.43
N VAL A 96 26.70 -21.25 -30.27
CA VAL A 96 26.78 -21.63 -31.68
C VAL A 96 28.09 -22.35 -31.97
N GLU A 97 28.02 -23.41 -32.76
CA GLU A 97 29.18 -24.10 -33.31
C GLU A 97 29.05 -24.26 -34.82
N VAL A 98 30.14 -24.05 -35.55
CA VAL A 98 30.22 -24.39 -36.97
C VAL A 98 30.97 -25.72 -37.10
N ARG A 99 30.28 -26.74 -37.63
CA ARG A 99 30.83 -28.09 -37.81
C ARG A 99 30.70 -28.48 -39.28
N ASP A 100 31.82 -28.75 -39.94
CA ASP A 100 31.87 -29.20 -41.35
C ASP A 100 31.05 -28.31 -42.33
N GLY A 101 30.98 -27.00 -42.07
CA GLY A 101 30.25 -26.02 -42.89
C GLY A 101 28.76 -25.86 -42.55
N ASP A 102 28.27 -26.54 -41.52
CA ASP A 102 26.92 -26.39 -40.98
C ASP A 102 26.94 -25.63 -39.63
N VAL A 103 25.93 -24.81 -39.40
CA VAL A 103 25.71 -24.06 -38.15
C VAL A 103 24.84 -24.89 -37.20
N TYR A 104 25.32 -25.09 -35.98
CA TYR A 104 24.64 -25.77 -34.89
C TYR A 104 24.39 -24.80 -33.75
N VAL A 105 23.22 -24.87 -33.14
CA VAL A 105 22.81 -24.00 -32.01
C VAL A 105 22.42 -24.88 -30.84
N GLN A 106 22.79 -24.52 -29.62
CA GLN A 106 22.29 -25.15 -28.40
C GLN A 106 21.04 -24.36 -27.92
N PRO A 107 19.80 -24.81 -28.18
CA PRO A 107 18.58 -24.02 -27.93
C PRO A 107 18.13 -23.99 -26.45
N ASN A 108 18.83 -24.68 -25.56
CA ASN A 108 18.56 -24.68 -24.13
C ASN A 108 19.89 -24.68 -23.36
N PRO A 109 20.65 -23.57 -23.44
CA PRO A 109 21.87 -23.45 -22.66
C PRO A 109 21.52 -23.39 -21.16
N PRO A 110 22.42 -23.82 -20.27
CA PRO A 110 22.29 -23.52 -18.85
C PRO A 110 22.23 -21.98 -18.67
N ARG A 111 21.45 -21.51 -17.70
CA ARG A 111 21.42 -20.09 -17.35
C ARG A 111 22.70 -19.74 -16.59
N ASP A 112 23.36 -18.68 -17.00
CA ASP A 112 24.61 -18.23 -16.37
C ASP A 112 24.38 -17.53 -15.01
N ARG A 113 23.17 -16.98 -14.79
CA ARG A 113 22.78 -16.26 -13.57
C ARG A 113 21.56 -16.91 -12.91
N ASP A 114 21.56 -16.90 -11.58
CA ASP A 114 20.39 -17.26 -10.78
C ASP A 114 19.21 -16.30 -11.09
N PRO A 115 18.00 -16.80 -11.38
CA PRO A 115 16.86 -15.95 -11.74
C PRO A 115 16.49 -14.92 -10.67
N ALA A 116 16.55 -15.28 -9.38
CA ALA A 116 16.25 -14.32 -8.32
C ALA A 116 17.31 -13.21 -8.27
N ALA A 117 18.60 -13.56 -8.38
CA ALA A 117 19.67 -12.57 -8.46
C ALA A 117 19.57 -11.64 -9.69
N HIS A 118 19.10 -12.14 -10.83
CA HIS A 118 18.82 -11.31 -12.01
C HIS A 118 17.71 -10.30 -11.74
N TRP A 119 16.55 -10.79 -11.29
CA TRP A 119 15.38 -9.91 -11.11
C TRP A 119 15.54 -8.93 -9.96
N ARG A 120 16.36 -9.21 -8.95
CA ARG A 120 16.73 -8.23 -7.90
C ARG A 120 17.49 -7.03 -8.49
N ASP A 121 18.51 -7.29 -9.30
CA ASP A 121 19.31 -6.25 -9.96
C ASP A 121 18.48 -5.43 -10.98
N ARG A 122 17.59 -6.11 -11.70
CA ARG A 122 16.62 -5.43 -12.57
C ARG A 122 15.62 -4.60 -11.77
N LEU A 123 15.18 -5.06 -10.60
CA LEU A 123 14.32 -4.28 -9.71
C LEU A 123 15.03 -3.00 -9.26
N ASP A 124 16.27 -3.10 -8.77
CA ASP A 124 17.03 -1.95 -8.30
C ASP A 124 17.23 -0.91 -9.42
N THR A 125 17.54 -1.37 -10.64
CA THR A 125 17.59 -0.49 -11.83
C THR A 125 16.24 0.14 -12.12
N GLY A 126 15.17 -0.66 -12.05
CA GLY A 126 13.80 -0.21 -12.29
C GLY A 126 13.33 0.87 -11.31
N LEU A 127 13.70 0.74 -10.04
CA LEU A 127 13.41 1.72 -8.99
C LEU A 127 14.20 3.02 -9.24
N ARG A 128 15.52 2.93 -9.43
CA ARG A 128 16.42 4.10 -9.62
C ARG A 128 16.05 4.96 -10.82
N GLU A 129 15.68 4.33 -11.94
CA GLU A 129 15.37 5.01 -13.20
C GLU A 129 13.85 5.21 -13.42
N ASN A 130 13.02 4.84 -12.42
CA ASN A 130 11.55 4.89 -12.48
C ASN A 130 10.97 4.18 -13.73
N LEU A 131 11.49 2.98 -14.04
CA LEU A 131 11.16 2.20 -15.24
C LEU A 131 10.04 1.20 -14.96
N ARG A 132 8.79 1.65 -15.07
CA ARG A 132 7.59 0.85 -14.72
C ARG A 132 7.56 -0.57 -15.29
N LEU A 133 7.91 -0.74 -16.57
CA LEU A 133 7.90 -2.08 -17.19
C LEU A 133 8.99 -2.99 -16.61
N VAL A 134 10.15 -2.44 -16.25
CA VAL A 134 11.24 -3.19 -15.62
C VAL A 134 10.84 -3.58 -14.20
N VAL A 135 10.25 -2.66 -13.43
CA VAL A 135 9.70 -2.97 -12.09
C VAL A 135 8.64 -4.07 -12.18
N ALA A 136 7.71 -3.99 -13.14
CA ALA A 136 6.69 -5.01 -13.35
C ALA A 136 7.28 -6.38 -13.67
N LYS A 137 8.23 -6.46 -14.62
CA LYS A 137 8.90 -7.72 -14.97
C LYS A 137 9.68 -8.29 -13.80
N SER A 138 10.31 -7.43 -13.01
CA SER A 138 11.08 -7.85 -11.84
C SER A 138 10.16 -8.42 -10.76
N ALA A 139 9.03 -7.78 -10.47
CA ALA A 139 8.03 -8.31 -9.54
C ALA A 139 7.51 -9.69 -9.98
N VAL A 140 7.15 -9.85 -11.27
CA VAL A 140 6.72 -11.14 -11.82
C VAL A 140 7.84 -12.18 -11.76
N GLY A 141 9.05 -11.79 -12.16
CA GLY A 141 10.20 -12.67 -12.23
C GLY A 141 10.70 -13.14 -10.87
N LEU A 142 10.59 -12.30 -9.83
CA LEU A 142 10.90 -12.66 -8.44
C LEU A 142 9.88 -13.65 -7.88
N ASP A 143 8.58 -13.42 -8.13
CA ASP A 143 7.54 -14.38 -7.74
C ASP A 143 7.71 -15.72 -8.47
N ASP A 144 7.97 -15.71 -9.77
CA ASP A 144 8.23 -16.93 -10.57
C ASP A 144 9.51 -17.66 -10.10
N ALA A 145 10.47 -16.94 -9.51
CA ALA A 145 11.67 -17.49 -8.89
C ALA A 145 11.45 -17.98 -7.45
N GLY A 146 10.25 -17.80 -6.89
CA GLY A 146 9.88 -18.21 -5.53
C GLY A 146 10.45 -17.32 -4.42
N VAL A 147 10.77 -16.05 -4.73
CA VAL A 147 11.17 -15.05 -3.72
C VAL A 147 9.93 -14.61 -2.95
N ASP A 148 10.06 -14.47 -1.62
CA ASP A 148 8.96 -14.01 -0.79
C ASP A 148 8.60 -12.55 -1.16
N PRO A 149 7.33 -12.22 -1.43
CA PRO A 149 6.93 -10.84 -1.72
C PRO A 149 7.30 -9.85 -0.60
N VAL A 150 7.45 -10.28 0.65
CA VAL A 150 7.95 -9.43 1.75
C VAL A 150 9.41 -9.06 1.53
N ASP A 151 10.27 -9.98 1.09
CA ASP A 151 11.67 -9.69 0.74
C ASP A 151 11.75 -8.68 -0.43
N VAL A 152 10.79 -8.76 -1.35
CA VAL A 152 10.69 -7.81 -2.46
C VAL A 152 10.24 -6.42 -1.97
N ALA A 153 9.30 -6.37 -1.02
CA ALA A 153 8.87 -5.14 -0.38
C ALA A 153 10.01 -4.50 0.44
N GLU A 154 10.82 -5.28 1.16
CA GLU A 154 12.00 -4.80 1.91
C GLU A 154 12.93 -3.96 1.04
N ARG A 155 13.21 -4.43 -0.19
CA ARG A 155 14.03 -3.68 -1.16
C ARG A 155 13.39 -2.36 -1.56
N GLY A 156 12.07 -2.35 -1.76
CA GLY A 156 11.31 -1.12 -2.01
C GLY A 156 11.38 -0.16 -0.83
N VAL A 157 11.26 -0.67 0.39
CA VAL A 157 11.36 0.12 1.63
C VAL A 157 12.76 0.74 1.76
N ALA A 158 13.82 -0.06 1.62
CA ALA A 158 15.20 0.41 1.68
C ALA A 158 15.50 1.49 0.64
N PHE A 159 15.00 1.31 -0.59
CA PHE A 159 15.12 2.31 -1.64
C PHE A 159 14.37 3.60 -1.29
N GLY A 160 13.10 3.48 -0.86
CA GLY A 160 12.26 4.64 -0.58
C GLY A 160 12.70 5.47 0.64
N THR A 161 13.23 4.82 1.68
CA THR A 161 13.74 5.53 2.88
C THR A 161 15.04 6.27 2.58
N ARG A 162 15.83 5.78 1.61
CA ARG A 162 17.13 6.33 1.22
C ARG A 162 17.04 7.41 0.16
N TYR A 163 16.20 7.25 -0.85
CA TYR A 163 16.22 8.07 -2.08
C TYR A 163 15.11 9.12 -2.16
N ARG A 164 14.55 9.54 -1.02
CA ARG A 164 13.56 10.61 -0.94
C ARG A 164 13.92 11.60 0.16
N GLU A 165 14.27 12.84 -0.19
CA GLU A 165 14.73 13.88 0.75
C GLU A 165 13.76 14.08 1.92
N ASP A 166 12.47 14.24 1.60
CA ASP A 166 11.39 14.46 2.57
C ASP A 166 11.00 13.20 3.38
N GLY A 167 11.68 12.06 3.18
CA GLY A 167 11.46 10.83 3.94
C GLY A 167 10.17 10.07 3.56
N TRP A 168 9.44 9.56 4.55
CA TRP A 168 8.29 8.68 4.38
C TRP A 168 7.07 9.39 3.76
N SER A 169 6.51 8.83 2.69
CA SER A 169 5.37 9.40 1.95
C SER A 169 4.35 8.38 1.49
N SER A 170 3.45 8.80 0.59
CA SER A 170 2.43 7.97 -0.04
C SER A 170 2.98 6.68 -0.64
N GLY A 171 4.12 6.68 -1.33
CA GLY A 171 4.67 5.49 -1.99
C GLY A 171 5.01 4.38 -1.02
N LEU A 172 5.72 4.69 0.06
CA LEU A 172 6.03 3.74 1.13
C LEU A 172 4.78 3.32 1.89
N THR A 173 3.85 4.24 2.11
CA THR A 173 2.56 3.95 2.76
C THR A 173 1.70 2.98 1.93
N ILE A 174 1.69 3.13 0.59
CA ILE A 174 1.03 2.20 -0.34
C ILE A 174 1.69 0.84 -0.30
N LEU A 175 3.03 0.79 -0.36
CA LEU A 175 3.77 -0.46 -0.30
C LEU A 175 3.48 -1.21 1.03
N ALA A 176 3.46 -0.49 2.15
CA ALA A 176 3.10 -1.04 3.46
C ALA A 176 1.66 -1.60 3.46
N ALA A 177 0.67 -0.80 3.04
CA ALA A 177 -0.73 -1.23 2.99
C ALA A 177 -0.96 -2.45 2.08
N LEU A 178 -0.28 -2.51 0.94
CA LEU A 178 -0.36 -3.67 0.05
C LEU A 178 0.37 -4.90 0.61
N THR A 179 1.45 -4.69 1.36
CA THR A 179 2.17 -5.77 2.06
C THR A 179 1.29 -6.41 3.15
N ASN A 180 0.56 -5.58 3.92
CA ASN A 180 -0.43 -6.06 4.89
C ASN A 180 -1.57 -6.89 4.28
N ALA A 181 -1.85 -6.71 2.98
CA ALA A 181 -2.93 -7.40 2.29
C ALA A 181 -2.48 -8.64 1.50
N LEU A 182 -1.19 -8.99 1.49
CA LEU A 182 -0.66 -10.07 0.65
C LEU A 182 -1.27 -11.45 0.98
N ASP A 183 -1.72 -11.66 2.21
CA ASP A 183 -2.30 -12.92 2.69
C ASP A 183 -3.69 -13.21 2.11
N VAL A 184 -4.46 -12.16 1.81
CA VAL A 184 -5.80 -12.27 1.21
C VAL A 184 -5.81 -12.21 -0.32
N LEU A 185 -4.70 -11.80 -0.94
CA LEU A 185 -4.55 -11.76 -2.39
C LEU A 185 -4.01 -13.10 -2.95
N ASP A 186 -4.42 -13.44 -4.17
CA ASP A 186 -4.05 -14.70 -4.83
C ASP A 186 -3.41 -14.48 -6.20
N GLY A 187 -2.53 -15.41 -6.59
CA GLY A 187 -1.98 -15.51 -7.94
C GLY A 187 -1.44 -14.19 -8.51
N ASP A 188 -2.01 -13.76 -9.64
CA ASP A 188 -1.59 -12.54 -10.33
C ASP A 188 -1.88 -11.26 -9.54
N ASP A 189 -2.88 -11.26 -8.64
CA ASP A 189 -3.18 -10.07 -7.84
C ASP A 189 -2.10 -9.82 -6.79
N ARG A 190 -1.47 -10.87 -6.26
CA ARG A 190 -0.27 -10.73 -5.41
C ARG A 190 0.89 -10.06 -6.16
N LYS A 191 1.14 -10.50 -7.40
CA LYS A 191 2.16 -9.88 -8.29
C LYS A 191 1.84 -8.41 -8.58
N ARG A 192 0.57 -8.10 -8.83
CA ARG A 192 0.08 -6.72 -9.05
C ARG A 192 0.28 -5.86 -7.81
N ALA A 193 -0.02 -6.37 -6.62
CA ALA A 193 0.17 -5.64 -5.36
C ALA A 193 1.64 -5.25 -5.16
N THR A 194 2.56 -6.21 -5.30
CA THR A 194 4.00 -5.94 -5.21
C THR A 194 4.44 -4.90 -6.25
N TYR A 195 4.04 -5.07 -7.51
CA TYR A 195 4.34 -4.08 -8.56
C TYR A 195 3.77 -2.69 -8.25
N THR A 196 2.50 -2.61 -7.81
CA THR A 196 1.82 -1.35 -7.50
C THR A 196 2.54 -0.61 -6.37
N GLY A 197 2.90 -1.30 -5.28
CA GLY A 197 3.69 -0.69 -4.21
C GLY A 197 5.02 -0.14 -4.72
N LEU A 198 5.81 -0.97 -5.40
CA LEU A 198 7.13 -0.60 -5.91
C LEU A 198 7.09 0.56 -6.91
N ARG A 199 6.12 0.59 -7.83
CA ARG A 199 6.02 1.69 -8.80
C ARG A 199 5.70 3.04 -8.14
N HIS A 200 4.93 3.03 -7.04
CA HIS A 200 4.61 4.26 -6.31
C HIS A 200 5.83 4.74 -5.52
N VAL A 201 6.58 3.83 -4.89
CA VAL A 201 7.87 4.18 -4.27
C VAL A 201 8.84 4.76 -5.31
N ALA A 202 9.01 4.11 -6.47
CA ALA A 202 9.88 4.61 -7.53
C ALA A 202 9.45 5.99 -8.04
N SER A 203 8.14 6.22 -8.17
CA SER A 203 7.61 7.52 -8.58
C SER A 203 7.83 8.61 -7.54
N ASP A 204 7.71 8.31 -6.25
CA ASP A 204 7.91 9.28 -5.16
C ASP A 204 9.39 9.67 -4.99
N CYS A 205 10.33 8.82 -5.41
CA CYS A 205 11.77 9.09 -5.37
C CYS A 205 12.30 9.68 -6.69
N ALA A 206 11.49 9.74 -7.75
CA ALA A 206 11.96 10.10 -9.07
C ALA A 206 12.39 11.58 -9.14
N GLY A 207 13.70 11.82 -9.29
CA GLY A 207 14.26 13.17 -9.33
C GLY A 207 14.61 13.74 -7.96
N GLU A 208 14.40 12.99 -6.88
CA GLU A 208 14.75 13.36 -5.52
C GLU A 208 16.23 13.02 -5.22
N PRO A 209 16.92 13.83 -4.39
CA PRO A 209 18.24 13.46 -3.90
C PRO A 209 18.12 12.40 -2.78
N PRO A 210 19.17 11.60 -2.55
CA PRO A 210 19.22 10.73 -1.38
C PRO A 210 19.28 11.55 -0.09
N ARG A 211 18.75 10.98 0.99
CA ARG A 211 18.87 11.53 2.34
C ARG A 211 20.30 11.40 2.85
N PHE A 212 20.67 12.36 3.71
CA PHE A 212 21.91 12.34 4.47
C PHE A 212 21.57 12.15 5.94
N ASP A 213 21.84 10.96 6.44
CA ASP A 213 21.44 10.57 7.77
C ASP A 213 22.26 11.25 8.87
N GLN A 214 21.62 11.49 10.01
CA GLN A 214 22.29 11.87 11.23
C GLN A 214 22.78 10.63 12.00
N PRO A 215 23.95 10.67 12.67
CA PRO A 215 24.38 9.53 13.49
C PRO A 215 23.65 9.50 14.83
N ALA A 216 23.45 8.30 15.38
CA ALA A 216 23.09 8.13 16.79
C ALA A 216 24.14 8.77 17.71
N PHE A 217 23.78 8.99 18.97
CA PHE A 217 24.74 9.46 19.98
C PHE A 217 25.67 8.32 20.41
N ASP A 218 26.91 8.66 20.79
CA ASP A 218 27.88 7.69 21.34
C ASP A 218 27.53 7.21 22.77
N VAL A 219 26.40 7.65 23.35
CA VAL A 219 25.99 7.35 24.74
C VAL A 219 25.03 6.16 24.78
N ASP A 220 25.29 5.24 25.70
CA ASP A 220 24.52 3.99 25.88
C ASP A 220 23.79 3.92 27.24
N ASP A 221 23.88 4.96 28.07
CA ASP A 221 23.32 5.03 29.42
C ASP A 221 22.14 6.01 29.59
N VAL A 222 21.50 6.41 28.49
CA VAL A 222 20.32 7.27 28.50
C VAL A 222 19.04 6.44 28.59
N SER A 223 18.15 6.77 29.54
CA SER A 223 16.86 6.07 29.68
C SER A 223 15.90 6.39 28.54
N ALA A 224 15.04 5.42 28.17
CA ALA A 224 13.96 5.61 27.21
C ALA A 224 13.10 6.86 27.49
N ASP A 225 12.69 7.07 28.75
CA ASP A 225 11.92 8.27 29.16
C ASP A 225 12.61 9.59 28.79
N ARG A 226 13.95 9.62 28.89
CA ARG A 226 14.75 10.81 28.58
C ARG A 226 14.83 11.03 27.08
N LEU A 227 15.01 9.95 26.30
CA LEU A 227 14.99 10.01 24.84
C LEU A 227 13.62 10.45 24.34
N ALA A 228 12.53 9.97 24.95
CA ALA A 228 11.19 10.39 24.62
C ALA A 228 10.94 11.88 24.92
N GLU A 229 11.42 12.38 26.07
CA GLU A 229 11.39 13.81 26.40
C GLU A 229 12.14 14.65 25.35
N TRP A 230 13.38 14.25 25.01
CA TRP A 230 14.18 14.97 24.02
C TRP A 230 13.58 14.95 22.62
N PHE A 231 13.07 13.79 22.17
CA PHE A 231 12.46 13.67 20.84
C PHE A 231 11.28 14.62 20.70
N ARG A 232 10.38 14.63 21.69
CA ARG A 232 9.21 15.51 21.72
C ARG A 232 9.61 16.99 21.80
N GLU A 233 10.65 17.33 22.58
CA GLU A 233 11.18 18.71 22.60
C GLU A 233 11.74 19.13 21.24
N THR A 234 12.52 18.27 20.57
CA THR A 234 13.06 18.56 19.24
C THR A 234 11.96 18.72 18.19
N VAL A 235 10.90 17.90 18.25
CA VAL A 235 9.71 18.04 17.41
C VAL A 235 9.01 19.37 17.67
N GLU A 236 8.81 19.75 18.93
CA GLU A 236 8.13 21.00 19.30
C GLU A 236 8.85 22.24 18.76
N VAL A 237 10.20 22.24 18.80
CA VAL A 237 11.00 23.36 18.27
C VAL A 237 11.35 23.22 16.79
N ARG A 238 10.80 22.20 16.11
CA ARG A 238 11.04 21.90 14.68
C ARG A 238 12.53 21.69 14.34
N ASP A 239 13.27 21.03 15.23
CA ASP A 239 14.67 20.63 15.04
C ASP A 239 14.75 19.19 14.49
N SER A 240 14.72 19.06 13.15
CA SER A 240 14.76 17.76 12.47
C SER A 240 16.07 17.01 12.68
N ASP A 241 17.22 17.70 12.65
CA ASP A 241 18.52 17.08 12.92
C ASP A 241 18.58 16.52 14.34
N GLY A 242 18.11 17.29 15.33
CA GLY A 242 18.03 16.84 16.72
C GLY A 242 17.11 15.64 16.89
N ALA A 243 15.90 15.70 16.31
CA ALA A 243 14.90 14.65 16.38
C ALA A 243 15.41 13.33 15.76
N GLU A 244 16.08 13.39 14.61
CA GLU A 244 16.63 12.21 13.96
C GLU A 244 17.73 11.55 14.82
N ARG A 245 18.64 12.33 15.40
CA ARG A 245 19.69 11.80 16.28
C ARG A 245 19.12 11.10 17.51
N VAL A 246 18.11 11.70 18.14
CA VAL A 246 17.45 11.10 19.31
C VAL A 246 16.74 9.81 18.92
N LEU A 247 15.99 9.82 17.81
CA LEU A 247 15.26 8.64 17.34
C LEU A 247 16.19 7.49 16.99
N ARG A 248 17.27 7.74 16.25
CA ARG A 248 18.28 6.72 15.93
C ARG A 248 18.93 6.15 17.20
N THR A 249 19.23 7.00 18.18
CA THR A 249 19.74 6.55 19.49
C THR A 249 18.71 5.67 20.22
N ALA A 250 17.42 6.03 20.18
CA ALA A 250 16.36 5.24 20.79
C ALA A 250 16.22 3.85 20.14
N VAL A 251 16.31 3.76 18.81
CA VAL A 251 16.29 2.47 18.10
C VAL A 251 17.45 1.57 18.51
N GLU A 252 18.64 2.14 18.78
CA GLU A 252 19.81 1.36 19.19
C GLU A 252 19.81 0.94 20.67
N THR A 253 19.15 1.69 21.56
CA THR A 253 19.34 1.57 23.02
C THR A 253 18.08 1.26 23.83
N ALA A 254 16.89 1.55 23.29
CA ALA A 254 15.61 1.33 23.97
C ALA A 254 14.91 0.05 23.47
N SER A 255 13.86 -0.38 24.17
CA SER A 255 13.03 -1.48 23.66
C SER A 255 12.18 -0.99 22.49
N ARG A 256 11.72 -1.93 21.66
CA ARG A 256 10.78 -1.64 20.58
C ARG A 256 9.53 -0.92 21.10
N GLU A 257 8.97 -1.41 22.20
CA GLU A 257 7.77 -0.84 22.82
C GLU A 257 8.00 0.60 23.29
N ASP A 258 9.19 0.90 23.83
CA ASP A 258 9.56 2.26 24.23
C ASP A 258 9.68 3.20 23.02
N VAL A 259 10.27 2.73 21.91
CA VAL A 259 10.38 3.51 20.66
C VAL A 259 8.99 3.78 20.06
N GLU A 260 8.13 2.76 19.98
CA GLU A 260 6.75 2.93 19.52
C GLU A 260 5.98 3.92 20.40
N ALA A 261 6.06 3.78 21.73
CA ALA A 261 5.39 4.69 22.66
C ALA A 261 5.88 6.14 22.51
N MET A 262 7.18 6.34 22.31
CA MET A 262 7.78 7.66 22.05
C MET A 262 7.21 8.29 20.76
N LEU A 263 7.15 7.53 19.66
CA LEU A 263 6.65 8.02 18.38
C LEU A 263 5.16 8.38 18.46
N TYR A 264 4.34 7.51 19.07
CA TYR A 264 2.90 7.77 19.19
C TYR A 264 2.58 8.90 20.17
N ALA A 265 3.39 9.09 21.23
CA ALA A 265 3.28 10.27 22.09
C ALA A 265 3.54 11.56 21.29
N ALA A 266 4.63 11.60 20.51
CA ALA A 266 4.92 12.75 19.64
C ALA A 266 3.83 12.99 18.57
N ALA A 267 3.32 11.92 17.96
CA ALA A 267 2.24 11.97 16.96
C ALA A 267 0.91 12.53 17.51
N THR A 268 0.77 12.57 18.83
CA THR A 268 -0.47 12.99 19.52
C THR A 268 -0.24 14.13 20.51
N ASP A 269 0.92 14.79 20.49
CA ASP A 269 1.14 15.98 21.34
C ASP A 269 0.25 17.14 20.89
N HIS A 270 0.07 17.31 19.59
CA HIS A 270 -0.81 18.30 18.97
C HIS A 270 -2.01 17.65 18.28
N ALA A 271 -3.07 18.42 18.06
CA ALA A 271 -4.32 17.87 17.55
C ALA A 271 -4.19 17.48 16.08
N TYR A 272 -4.44 16.19 15.80
CA TYR A 272 -4.71 15.69 14.45
C TYR A 272 -3.71 16.17 13.37
N LEU A 273 -2.42 16.03 13.67
CA LEU A 273 -1.29 16.50 12.85
C LEU A 273 -1.39 16.07 11.38
N ASP A 274 -1.23 17.02 10.46
CA ASP A 274 -1.36 16.82 9.00
C ASP A 274 -2.64 16.08 8.61
N ALA A 275 -3.78 16.48 9.18
CA ALA A 275 -5.06 15.81 8.99
C ALA A 275 -5.02 14.30 9.34
N GLY A 276 -4.18 13.93 10.30
CA GLY A 276 -3.98 12.56 10.75
C GLY A 276 -2.85 11.79 10.06
N HIS A 277 -2.28 12.31 8.96
CA HIS A 277 -1.24 11.60 8.21
C HIS A 277 0.03 11.33 9.01
N SER A 278 0.40 12.22 9.94
CA SER A 278 1.58 12.00 10.80
C SER A 278 1.45 10.71 11.60
N PHE A 279 0.27 10.46 12.16
CA PHE A 279 0.00 9.25 12.95
C PHE A 279 -0.15 8.02 12.05
N ASP A 280 -0.97 8.10 11.01
CA ASP A 280 -1.24 6.99 10.08
C ASP A 280 0.05 6.47 9.41
N MET A 281 0.90 7.38 8.90
CA MET A 281 2.17 6.99 8.30
C MET A 281 3.17 6.44 9.32
N THR A 282 3.18 6.97 10.55
CA THR A 282 3.98 6.37 11.64
C THR A 282 3.55 4.94 11.91
N ASN A 283 2.24 4.69 11.97
CA ASN A 283 1.68 3.35 12.09
C ASN A 283 2.07 2.44 10.91
N LYS A 284 2.03 2.94 9.66
CA LYS A 284 2.46 2.15 8.48
C LYS A 284 3.96 1.82 8.46
N ALA A 285 4.79 2.72 8.95
CA ALA A 285 6.23 2.44 9.11
C ALA A 285 6.48 1.34 10.15
N VAL A 286 5.78 1.39 11.28
CA VAL A 286 5.85 0.34 12.32
C VAL A 286 5.34 -1.01 11.81
N GLU A 287 4.20 -1.05 11.13
CA GLU A 287 3.67 -2.27 10.50
C GLU A 287 4.64 -2.84 9.46
N THR A 288 5.31 -1.97 8.69
CA THR A 288 6.38 -2.41 7.78
C THR A 288 7.50 -3.11 8.53
N LEU A 289 7.97 -2.55 9.65
CA LEU A 289 8.99 -3.19 10.47
C LEU A 289 8.53 -4.51 11.10
N ASP A 290 7.23 -4.69 11.34
CA ASP A 290 6.68 -5.97 11.80
C ASP A 290 6.83 -7.09 10.78
N HIS A 291 6.67 -6.78 9.49
CA HIS A 291 6.95 -7.73 8.41
C HIS A 291 8.45 -8.02 8.27
N LEU A 292 9.29 -7.00 8.45
CA LEU A 292 10.75 -7.11 8.25
C LEU A 292 11.50 -7.66 9.47
N GLY A 293 10.83 -7.74 10.62
CA GLY A 293 11.37 -8.26 11.88
C GLY A 293 12.24 -7.27 12.66
N TRP A 294 12.01 -5.95 12.52
CA TRP A 294 12.78 -4.88 13.16
C TRP A 294 14.30 -5.10 13.11
N PRO A 295 14.92 -5.10 11.91
CA PRO A 295 16.34 -5.39 11.74
C PRO A 295 17.20 -4.41 12.55
N SER A 296 18.17 -4.93 13.31
CA SER A 296 19.09 -4.08 14.08
C SER A 296 20.34 -3.71 13.28
N THR A 297 20.86 -2.51 13.49
CA THR A 297 22.18 -2.06 12.96
C THR A 297 23.35 -2.93 13.46
N THR A 298 23.15 -3.71 14.53
CA THR A 298 24.19 -4.57 15.14
C THR A 298 24.18 -6.01 14.65
N ASP A 299 23.18 -6.42 13.86
CA ASP A 299 23.19 -7.72 13.17
C ASP A 299 24.17 -7.66 11.99
N ALA A 300 25.45 -7.82 12.31
CA ALA A 300 26.60 -7.82 11.39
C ALA A 300 26.54 -8.86 10.24
N VAL A 301 25.43 -9.60 10.13
CA VAL A 301 25.17 -10.65 9.13
C VAL A 301 24.29 -10.15 7.97
N ARG A 302 23.53 -9.05 8.11
CA ARG A 302 22.77 -8.44 7.00
C ARG A 302 23.67 -7.50 6.20
N GLN A 303 24.62 -8.10 5.48
CA GLN A 303 25.70 -7.41 4.77
C GLN A 303 25.38 -7.20 3.28
N GLU A 304 24.12 -6.89 2.96
CA GLU A 304 23.71 -6.41 1.64
C GLU A 304 23.33 -4.93 1.77
N ASP A 305 23.95 -4.05 0.98
CA ASP A 305 23.71 -2.59 0.95
C ASP A 305 22.24 -2.19 0.60
N ASP A 306 21.34 -3.18 0.46
CA ASP A 306 19.97 -3.08 -0.06
C ASP A 306 18.88 -3.48 0.97
N ALA A 307 19.24 -3.86 2.20
CA ALA A 307 18.26 -4.22 3.25
C ALA A 307 17.76 -2.97 4.00
N ALA A 308 16.50 -2.97 4.41
CA ALA A 308 15.93 -1.85 5.17
C ALA A 308 16.34 -1.94 6.64
N ASP A 309 16.87 -0.85 7.19
CA ASP A 309 17.21 -0.74 8.61
C ASP A 309 16.08 -0.06 9.40
N ALA A 310 15.82 -0.51 10.64
CA ALA A 310 14.76 0.06 11.47
C ALA A 310 14.99 1.54 11.77
N ALA A 311 16.25 1.95 11.97
CA ALA A 311 16.59 3.34 12.22
C ALA A 311 16.34 4.20 10.99
N ASP A 312 16.63 3.72 9.77
CA ASP A 312 16.38 4.46 8.52
C ASP A 312 14.88 4.59 8.23
N VAL A 313 14.12 3.52 8.44
CA VAL A 313 12.66 3.53 8.32
C VAL A 313 12.05 4.57 9.26
N LEU A 314 12.37 4.52 10.54
CA LEU A 314 11.78 5.44 11.52
C LEU A 314 12.33 6.87 11.37
N ALA A 315 13.61 7.04 11.08
CA ALA A 315 14.20 8.35 10.78
C ALA A 315 13.53 9.02 9.58
N SER A 316 13.00 8.26 8.61
CA SER A 316 12.26 8.82 7.49
C SER A 316 10.93 9.48 7.87
N LEU A 317 10.44 9.28 9.09
CA LEU A 317 9.26 9.96 9.61
C LEU A 317 9.55 11.34 10.22
N VAL A 318 10.81 11.70 10.47
CA VAL A 318 11.15 12.90 11.27
C VAL A 318 10.49 14.17 10.73
N THR A 319 10.54 14.39 9.41
CA THR A 319 9.90 15.54 8.74
C THR A 319 8.39 15.54 8.94
N ARG A 320 7.75 14.37 9.06
CA ARG A 320 6.32 14.25 9.37
C ARG A 320 5.97 14.77 10.76
N PHE A 321 6.93 14.86 11.67
CA PHE A 321 6.69 15.47 12.98
C PHE A 321 7.07 16.94 13.01
N THR A 322 8.25 17.29 12.47
CA THR A 322 8.79 18.64 12.60
C THR A 322 8.10 19.65 11.70
N ASP A 323 7.54 19.20 10.58
CA ASP A 323 6.97 20.10 9.56
C ASP A 323 5.44 20.14 9.62
N ALA A 324 4.82 19.27 10.42
CA ALA A 324 3.37 19.09 10.45
C ALA A 324 2.58 20.38 10.75
N ASP A 325 1.43 20.47 10.08
CA ASP A 325 0.35 21.38 10.40
C ASP A 325 -0.45 20.85 11.60
N ARG A 326 -0.92 21.77 12.44
CA ARG A 326 -1.62 21.48 13.69
C ARG A 326 -3.11 21.83 13.56
N ALA A 327 -4.01 20.87 13.74
CA ALA A 327 -5.43 21.09 13.45
C ALA A 327 -6.06 22.14 14.39
N GLU A 328 -5.57 22.26 15.62
CA GLU A 328 -5.99 23.27 16.60
C GLU A 328 -5.70 24.72 16.20
N GLU A 329 -4.88 24.94 15.16
CA GLU A 329 -4.62 26.26 14.58
C GLU A 329 -5.66 26.63 13.50
N GLY A 330 -6.40 25.63 13.00
CA GLY A 330 -7.41 25.77 11.96
C GLY A 330 -8.77 26.23 12.48
N SER A 331 -9.53 26.93 11.61
CA SER A 331 -10.90 27.37 11.93
C SER A 331 -11.84 26.20 12.19
N GLU A 332 -11.65 25.07 11.51
CA GLU A 332 -12.51 23.88 11.60
C GLU A 332 -12.57 23.30 13.02
N TRP A 333 -11.44 23.29 13.74
CA TRP A 333 -11.34 22.78 15.11
C TRP A 333 -11.65 23.84 16.18
N ARG A 334 -11.86 25.09 15.76
CA ARG A 334 -12.12 26.23 16.65
C ARG A 334 -13.55 26.75 16.57
N GLN A 335 -14.30 26.39 15.53
CA GLN A 335 -15.63 26.94 15.24
C GLN A 335 -16.56 25.87 14.62
N PRO A 336 -17.87 25.88 14.94
CA PRO A 336 -18.53 26.75 15.92
C PRO A 336 -18.22 26.36 17.38
N GLU A 337 -17.86 25.10 17.61
CA GLU A 337 -17.41 24.58 18.90
C GLU A 337 -15.86 24.59 18.93
N ASP A 338 -15.27 24.92 20.08
CA ASP A 338 -13.82 24.96 20.25
C ASP A 338 -13.30 23.58 20.70
N LEU A 339 -13.13 22.68 19.72
CA LEU A 339 -12.64 21.30 19.94
C LEU A 339 -11.22 21.30 20.50
N ALA A 340 -10.39 22.26 20.10
CA ALA A 340 -9.04 22.43 20.64
C ALA A 340 -9.06 22.70 22.16
N ALA A 341 -9.95 23.57 22.64
CA ALA A 341 -10.12 23.80 24.07
C ALA A 341 -10.67 22.57 24.81
N MET A 342 -11.57 21.80 24.18
CA MET A 342 -12.06 20.53 24.74
C MET A 342 -10.94 19.49 24.84
N ARG A 343 -10.07 19.40 23.84
CA ARG A 343 -8.87 18.55 23.83
C ARG A 343 -7.92 18.89 24.97
N GLU A 344 -7.58 20.17 25.14
CA GLU A 344 -6.71 20.63 26.24
C GLU A 344 -7.30 20.25 27.61
N SER A 345 -8.62 20.44 27.77
CA SER A 345 -9.35 20.03 28.99
C SER A 345 -9.36 18.52 29.22
N PHE A 346 -9.48 17.72 28.15
CA PHE A 346 -9.41 16.27 28.22
C PHE A 346 -8.01 15.79 28.60
N GLU A 347 -6.98 16.34 27.95
CA GLU A 347 -5.59 16.02 28.20
C GLU A 347 -5.17 16.33 29.65
N ALA A 348 -5.55 17.50 30.17
CA ALA A 348 -5.27 17.87 31.56
C ALA A 348 -5.92 16.89 32.56
N ALA A 349 -7.01 16.21 32.18
CA ALA A 349 -7.70 15.22 33.01
C ALA A 349 -7.16 13.79 32.84
N LEU A 350 -6.45 13.48 31.75
CA LEU A 350 -6.00 12.12 31.41
C LEU A 350 -5.25 11.40 32.55
N PRO A 351 -4.27 12.02 33.24
CA PRO A 351 -3.57 11.35 34.34
C PRO A 351 -4.49 10.89 35.47
N THR A 352 -5.62 11.58 35.67
CA THR A 352 -6.63 11.18 36.67
C THR A 352 -7.61 10.15 36.11
N LEU A 353 -8.03 10.30 34.85
CA LEU A 353 -8.95 9.38 34.19
C LEU A 353 -8.33 7.97 34.04
N ALA A 354 -7.08 7.91 33.58
CA ALA A 354 -6.36 6.68 33.30
C ALA A 354 -5.70 6.05 34.54
N ALA A 355 -5.83 6.64 35.73
CA ALA A 355 -5.22 6.12 36.97
C ALA A 355 -5.87 4.82 37.48
N GLY A 356 -7.11 4.53 37.07
CA GLY A 356 -7.82 3.31 37.45
C GLY A 356 -7.38 2.07 36.66
N GLU A 357 -7.68 0.89 37.19
CA GLU A 357 -7.45 -0.39 36.50
C GLU A 357 -8.16 -0.42 35.13
N ARG A 358 -7.52 -1.04 34.14
CA ARG A 358 -8.07 -1.21 32.79
C ARG A 358 -8.72 -2.58 32.68
N ASP A 359 -9.92 -2.63 32.12
CA ASP A 359 -10.66 -3.86 31.86
C ASP A 359 -10.48 -4.26 30.38
N PRO A 360 -9.72 -5.32 30.08
CA PRO A 360 -9.54 -5.81 28.70
C PRO A 360 -10.85 -6.37 28.10
N ASP A 361 -11.81 -6.74 28.95
CA ASP A 361 -13.12 -7.23 28.56
C ASP A 361 -14.18 -6.13 28.53
N TRP A 362 -13.79 -4.86 28.71
CA TRP A 362 -14.71 -3.73 28.66
C TRP A 362 -15.55 -3.75 27.38
N ARG A 363 -16.83 -3.42 27.52
CA ARG A 363 -17.78 -3.30 26.41
C ARG A 363 -18.45 -1.93 26.47
N PRO A 364 -18.71 -1.29 25.31
CA PRO A 364 -19.35 0.01 25.28
C PRO A 364 -20.77 -0.06 25.86
N PRO A 365 -21.20 0.97 26.62
CA PRO A 365 -22.59 1.07 27.04
C PRO A 365 -23.53 1.26 25.84
N SER A 366 -24.83 0.98 26.04
CA SER A 366 -25.83 1.24 25.01
C SER A 366 -25.86 2.72 24.62
N GLY A 367 -25.87 3.02 23.32
CA GLY A 367 -25.87 4.39 22.80
C GLY A 367 -24.48 5.02 22.67
N PHE A 368 -23.39 4.30 22.97
CA PHE A 368 -22.03 4.82 22.81
C PHE A 368 -21.72 5.20 21.35
N GLN A 369 -22.08 4.34 20.40
CA GLN A 369 -21.95 4.62 18.96
C GLN A 369 -22.84 5.80 18.53
N ASP A 370 -24.03 5.95 19.11
CA ASP A 370 -24.91 7.07 18.83
C ASP A 370 -24.30 8.40 19.31
N ALA A 371 -23.62 8.39 20.47
CA ALA A 371 -22.88 9.55 20.96
C ALA A 371 -21.71 9.92 20.02
N LEU A 372 -20.90 8.93 19.61
CA LEU A 372 -19.79 9.15 18.66
C LEU A 372 -20.26 9.68 17.30
N LEU A 373 -21.42 9.22 16.82
CA LEU A 373 -21.99 9.63 15.54
C LEU A 373 -22.89 10.88 15.65
N GLY A 374 -23.08 11.40 16.86
CA GLY A 374 -23.96 12.52 17.18
C GLY A 374 -23.51 13.86 16.61
N ASP A 375 -24.29 14.89 16.90
CA ASP A 375 -24.06 16.27 16.46
C ASP A 375 -23.61 17.22 17.57
N ASP A 376 -23.35 16.70 18.77
CA ASP A 376 -22.81 17.42 19.91
C ASP A 376 -21.44 16.84 20.33
N PRO A 377 -20.33 17.59 20.20
CA PRO A 377 -19.00 17.11 20.58
C PRO A 377 -18.81 17.02 22.10
N HIS A 378 -19.66 17.66 22.92
CA HIS A 378 -19.61 17.51 24.38
C HIS A 378 -20.04 16.11 24.80
N ASP A 379 -21.08 15.56 24.16
CA ASP A 379 -21.54 14.19 24.39
C ASP A 379 -20.45 13.16 24.02
N VAL A 380 -19.68 13.43 22.95
CA VAL A 380 -18.52 12.60 22.55
C VAL A 380 -17.45 12.59 23.65
N VAL A 381 -17.06 13.77 24.14
CA VAL A 381 -16.02 13.91 25.18
C VAL A 381 -16.46 13.25 26.49
N ASP A 382 -17.72 13.44 26.90
CA ASP A 382 -18.24 12.87 28.14
C ASP A 382 -18.33 11.34 28.04
N ALA A 383 -18.80 10.80 26.91
CA ALA A 383 -18.82 9.36 26.66
C ALA A 383 -17.41 8.74 26.76
N LEU A 384 -16.40 9.37 26.15
CA LEU A 384 -15.02 8.90 26.24
C LEU A 384 -14.48 8.98 27.67
N ARG A 385 -14.71 10.09 28.39
CA ARG A 385 -14.27 10.25 29.78
C ARG A 385 -14.89 9.20 30.70
N ASP A 386 -16.17 8.94 30.57
CA ASP A 386 -16.88 7.95 31.37
C ASP A 386 -16.40 6.54 31.04
N ALA A 387 -16.21 6.21 29.76
CA ALA A 387 -15.64 4.94 29.36
C ALA A 387 -14.23 4.71 29.93
N ILE A 388 -13.36 5.73 29.93
CA ILE A 388 -12.03 5.63 30.55
C ILE A 388 -12.16 5.44 32.07
N ARG A 389 -13.09 6.12 32.76
CA ARG A 389 -13.31 5.91 34.20
C ARG A 389 -13.81 4.50 34.50
N ASP A 390 -14.61 3.94 33.60
CA ASP A 390 -15.16 2.59 33.70
C ASP A 390 -14.15 1.49 33.30
N GLY A 391 -12.92 1.87 32.95
CA GLY A 391 -11.82 0.93 32.72
C GLY A 391 -11.53 0.63 31.25
N ALA A 392 -12.18 1.28 30.28
CA ALA A 392 -11.90 1.03 28.86
C ALA A 392 -10.41 1.20 28.54
N THR A 393 -9.81 0.24 27.82
CA THR A 393 -8.45 0.36 27.30
C THR A 393 -8.40 1.32 26.10
N VAL A 394 -7.20 1.74 25.69
CA VAL A 394 -7.01 2.54 24.47
C VAL A 394 -7.54 1.76 23.26
N GLY A 395 -7.12 0.51 23.09
CA GLY A 395 -7.54 -0.34 21.97
C GLY A 395 -9.05 -0.55 21.94
N ALA A 396 -9.70 -0.60 23.11
CA ALA A 396 -11.14 -0.73 23.16
C ALA A 396 -11.89 0.51 22.67
N LEU A 397 -11.44 1.71 23.05
CA LEU A 397 -12.06 2.93 22.55
C LEU A 397 -11.68 3.22 21.10
N ALA A 398 -10.43 2.98 20.71
CA ALA A 398 -9.97 3.13 19.34
C ALA A 398 -10.79 2.28 18.37
N HIS A 399 -11.14 1.04 18.76
CA HIS A 399 -12.03 0.19 17.97
C HIS A 399 -13.44 0.78 17.80
N GLU A 400 -14.02 1.38 18.85
CA GLU A 400 -15.33 2.02 18.76
C GLU A 400 -15.29 3.27 17.87
N VAL A 401 -14.22 4.07 17.95
CA VAL A 401 -14.01 5.25 17.10
C VAL A 401 -13.78 4.83 15.64
N ALA A 402 -12.98 3.79 15.38
CA ALA A 402 -12.78 3.25 14.04
C ALA A 402 -14.07 2.67 13.45
N THR A 403 -14.91 2.04 14.28
CA THR A 403 -16.26 1.59 13.87
C THR A 403 -17.16 2.78 13.49
N ALA A 404 -17.13 3.86 14.26
CA ALA A 404 -17.88 5.07 13.95
C ALA A 404 -17.37 5.74 12.66
N ALA A 405 -16.06 5.79 12.45
CA ALA A 405 -15.44 6.29 11.22
C ALA A 405 -15.79 5.43 9.99
N ALA A 406 -15.72 4.10 10.10
CA ALA A 406 -16.19 3.19 9.06
C ALA A 406 -17.67 3.42 8.73
N THR A 407 -18.48 3.71 9.75
CA THR A 407 -19.90 4.04 9.60
C THR A 407 -20.09 5.35 8.81
N ARG A 408 -19.24 6.36 9.02
CA ARG A 408 -19.27 7.61 8.22
C ARG A 408 -19.05 7.34 6.74
N VAL A 409 -18.07 6.48 6.41
CA VAL A 409 -17.81 6.05 5.02
C VAL A 409 -18.97 5.23 4.45
N ALA A 410 -19.47 4.24 5.20
CA ALA A 410 -20.56 3.38 4.77
C ALA A 410 -21.88 4.14 4.54
N ARG A 411 -22.14 5.20 5.33
CA ARG A 411 -23.33 6.06 5.23
C ARG A 411 -23.12 7.30 4.37
N PHE A 412 -21.95 7.47 3.74
CA PHE A 412 -21.62 8.65 2.95
C PHE A 412 -22.62 8.86 1.80
N GLY A 413 -23.16 10.07 1.69
CA GLY A 413 -24.14 10.44 0.68
C GLY A 413 -23.53 10.58 -0.72
N THR A 414 -24.08 9.89 -1.72
CA THR A 414 -23.58 9.95 -3.10
C THR A 414 -23.84 11.30 -3.81
N THR A 415 -24.57 12.20 -3.15
CA THR A 415 -24.85 13.57 -3.60
C THR A 415 -23.78 14.57 -3.18
N ASN A 416 -22.87 14.21 -2.27
CA ASN A 416 -21.75 15.05 -1.86
C ASN A 416 -20.73 15.22 -2.99
N GLU A 417 -19.79 16.15 -2.83
CA GLU A 417 -18.71 16.35 -3.80
C GLU A 417 -17.77 15.13 -3.80
N PHE A 418 -17.13 14.86 -4.94
CA PHE A 418 -16.20 13.74 -5.05
C PHE A 418 -15.03 13.87 -4.06
N GLY A 419 -14.46 15.07 -3.92
CA GLY A 419 -13.35 15.34 -3.01
C GLY A 419 -13.67 15.03 -1.54
N ASP A 420 -14.94 15.16 -1.12
CA ASP A 420 -15.39 14.93 0.26
C ASP A 420 -15.25 13.47 0.70
N TRP A 421 -15.10 12.52 -0.23
CA TRP A 421 -14.77 11.14 0.11
C TRP A 421 -13.43 11.04 0.82
N ASN A 422 -12.46 11.90 0.47
CA ASN A 422 -11.16 11.90 1.13
C ASN A 422 -11.26 12.33 2.60
N THR A 423 -12.22 13.21 2.95
CA THR A 423 -12.42 13.68 4.32
C THR A 423 -12.80 12.52 5.26
N VAL A 424 -13.87 11.78 4.94
CA VAL A 424 -14.27 10.60 5.75
C VAL A 424 -13.23 9.48 5.71
N HIS A 425 -12.43 9.43 4.64
CA HIS A 425 -11.35 8.47 4.52
C HIS A 425 -10.21 8.75 5.49
N HIS A 426 -9.73 10.00 5.58
CA HIS A 426 -8.68 10.39 6.51
C HIS A 426 -9.06 10.06 7.96
N THR A 427 -10.30 10.39 8.34
CA THR A 427 -10.85 10.00 9.65
C THR A 427 -10.79 8.48 9.85
N PHE A 428 -11.16 7.70 8.83
CA PHE A 428 -11.21 6.25 8.92
C PHE A 428 -9.84 5.60 9.01
N THR A 429 -8.88 5.99 8.18
CA THR A 429 -7.51 5.43 8.23
C THR A 429 -6.79 5.85 9.50
N TYR A 430 -6.97 7.10 9.94
CA TYR A 430 -6.43 7.56 11.22
C TYR A 430 -6.98 6.74 12.39
N ALA A 431 -8.30 6.58 12.50
CA ALA A 431 -8.91 5.82 13.59
C ALA A 431 -8.48 4.34 13.56
N ASN A 432 -8.37 3.75 12.37
CA ASN A 432 -7.79 2.42 12.20
C ASN A 432 -6.34 2.38 12.70
N ALA A 433 -5.49 3.32 12.30
CA ALA A 433 -4.10 3.40 12.72
C ALA A 433 -3.95 3.52 14.24
N VAL A 434 -4.78 4.33 14.91
CA VAL A 434 -4.80 4.43 16.38
C VAL A 434 -5.13 3.08 17.02
N GLN A 435 -6.08 2.33 16.46
CA GLN A 435 -6.40 1.00 16.96
C GLN A 435 -5.26 -0.01 16.72
N GLN A 436 -4.63 0.00 15.53
CA GLN A 436 -3.51 -0.87 15.22
C GLN A 436 -2.32 -0.58 16.16
N ALA A 437 -2.00 0.70 16.40
CA ALA A 437 -1.01 1.11 17.38
C ALA A 437 -1.34 0.59 18.79
N ALA A 438 -2.59 0.74 19.23
CA ALA A 438 -3.04 0.26 20.54
C ALA A 438 -2.99 -1.26 20.72
N SER A 439 -2.96 -2.02 19.61
CA SER A 439 -2.77 -3.48 19.67
C SER A 439 -1.34 -3.90 20.01
N ARG A 440 -0.37 -2.99 19.84
CA ARG A 440 1.06 -3.21 20.12
C ARG A 440 1.50 -2.57 21.43
N VAL A 441 1.15 -1.30 21.63
CA VAL A 441 1.49 -0.52 22.82
C VAL A 441 0.32 0.35 23.26
N GLU A 442 0.11 0.51 24.58
CA GLU A 442 -0.95 1.38 25.13
C GLU A 442 -0.39 2.44 26.09
N PRO A 443 0.49 3.36 25.65
CA PRO A 443 0.84 4.52 26.47
C PRO A 443 -0.40 5.40 26.71
N THR A 444 -0.42 6.12 27.82
CA THR A 444 -1.58 6.94 28.24
C THR A 444 -1.91 8.01 27.19
N GLU A 445 -0.88 8.51 26.50
CA GLU A 445 -0.94 9.51 25.44
C GLU A 445 -1.82 9.06 24.26
N LEU A 446 -1.97 7.77 23.98
CA LEU A 446 -2.82 7.30 22.88
C LEU A 446 -4.31 7.58 23.08
N TYR A 447 -4.78 7.85 24.31
CA TYR A 447 -6.15 8.34 24.51
C TYR A 447 -6.37 9.71 23.83
N ARG A 448 -5.31 10.51 23.59
CA ARG A 448 -5.39 11.73 22.78
C ARG A 448 -5.71 11.39 21.33
N GLY A 449 -5.08 10.35 20.77
CA GLY A 449 -5.40 9.87 19.42
C GLY A 449 -6.82 9.33 19.29
N VAL A 450 -7.33 8.63 20.30
CA VAL A 450 -8.75 8.23 20.37
C VAL A 450 -9.67 9.45 20.32
N LEU A 451 -9.37 10.50 21.09
CA LEU A 451 -10.16 11.73 21.10
C LEU A 451 -10.08 12.47 19.76
N ASP A 452 -8.89 12.63 19.20
CA ASP A 452 -8.68 13.34 17.94
C ASP A 452 -9.44 12.63 16.80
N GLY A 453 -9.42 11.29 16.77
CA GLY A 453 -10.22 10.50 15.84
C GLY A 453 -11.73 10.68 16.06
N ALA A 454 -12.19 10.73 17.31
CA ALA A 454 -13.60 10.96 17.62
C ALA A 454 -14.07 12.37 17.24
N PHE A 455 -13.21 13.38 17.39
CA PHE A 455 -13.48 14.72 16.89
C PHE A 455 -13.54 14.76 15.36
N SER A 456 -12.66 14.06 14.67
CA SER A 456 -12.75 13.94 13.21
C SER A 456 -14.05 13.26 12.76
N VAL A 457 -14.49 12.20 13.45
CA VAL A 457 -15.81 11.55 13.22
C VAL A 457 -16.98 12.53 13.44
N TYR A 458 -16.88 13.41 14.44
CA TYR A 458 -17.85 14.47 14.69
C TYR A 458 -17.83 15.52 13.56
N LEU A 459 -16.65 15.95 13.10
CA LEU A 459 -16.52 16.91 12.01
C LEU A 459 -17.15 16.37 10.72
N ASP A 460 -17.03 15.06 10.45
CA ASP A 460 -17.63 14.38 9.29
C ASP A 460 -19.16 14.29 9.28
N ARG A 461 -19.85 14.65 10.38
CA ARG A 461 -21.29 14.38 10.57
C ARG A 461 -22.20 14.89 9.45
N PHE A 462 -21.85 16.00 8.81
CA PHE A 462 -22.66 16.61 7.76
C PHE A 462 -22.64 15.79 6.45
N LEU A 463 -21.62 14.96 6.23
CA LEU A 463 -21.44 14.12 5.04
C LEU A 463 -22.41 12.93 5.01
N ASN A 464 -23.19 12.73 6.08
CA ASN A 464 -24.22 11.71 6.19
C ASN A 464 -25.63 12.33 6.30
N SER A 465 -25.90 13.48 5.65
CA SER A 465 -27.21 14.15 5.70
C SER A 465 -27.90 14.23 4.33
N PRO A 466 -28.90 13.37 4.03
CA PRO A 466 -29.32 12.19 4.80
C PRO A 466 -28.33 11.03 4.68
N PRO A 467 -28.32 10.09 5.64
CA PRO A 467 -27.37 8.99 5.64
C PRO A 467 -27.77 7.94 4.59
N ALA A 468 -26.81 7.46 3.81
CA ALA A 468 -27.03 6.28 2.97
C ALA A 468 -27.26 5.05 3.87
N PRO A 469 -28.19 4.14 3.51
CA PRO A 469 -28.43 2.94 4.30
C PRO A 469 -27.24 1.98 4.21
N VAL A 470 -26.88 1.37 5.34
CA VAL A 470 -25.96 0.22 5.37
C VAL A 470 -26.77 -1.03 5.02
N PRO A 471 -26.49 -1.72 3.90
CA PRO A 471 -27.29 -2.86 3.47
C PRO A 471 -27.26 -4.01 4.48
N ASN A 472 -28.43 -4.54 4.80
CA ASN A 472 -28.59 -5.75 5.60
C ASN A 472 -29.24 -6.85 4.74
N PRO A 473 -28.52 -7.93 4.41
CA PRO A 473 -29.07 -9.04 3.62
C PRO A 473 -30.32 -9.69 4.24
N ALA A 474 -30.54 -9.54 5.55
CA ALA A 474 -31.74 -10.03 6.23
C ALA A 474 -33.02 -9.23 5.92
N ASP A 475 -32.91 -8.03 5.36
CA ASP A 475 -34.07 -7.15 5.07
C ASP A 475 -34.75 -7.45 3.72
N GLY A 476 -34.21 -8.38 2.92
CA GLY A 476 -34.78 -8.82 1.64
C GLY A 476 -35.93 -9.83 1.78
N ASP A 477 -36.71 -10.04 0.70
CA ASP A 477 -37.70 -11.12 0.64
C ASP A 477 -36.99 -12.47 0.85
N ALA A 478 -37.46 -13.25 1.83
CA ALA A 478 -36.83 -14.46 2.41
C ALA A 478 -36.70 -15.70 1.46
N GLY A 479 -36.44 -15.48 0.17
CA GLY A 479 -36.50 -16.51 -0.87
C GLY A 479 -35.18 -17.23 -1.17
N GLU A 480 -34.08 -16.52 -1.39
CA GLU A 480 -32.76 -17.11 -1.67
C GLU A 480 -31.73 -15.96 -1.68
N LEU A 481 -30.72 -15.99 -0.79
CA LEU A 481 -29.65 -14.99 -0.69
C LEU A 481 -28.69 -14.99 -1.91
N GLY A 482 -29.01 -15.70 -2.99
CA GLY A 482 -28.14 -15.84 -4.16
C GLY A 482 -26.98 -16.81 -3.94
N THR A 483 -25.94 -16.68 -4.77
CA THR A 483 -24.72 -17.48 -4.70
C THR A 483 -23.50 -16.56 -4.66
N VAL A 484 -22.38 -17.06 -4.11
CA VAL A 484 -21.08 -16.37 -4.11
C VAL A 484 -20.73 -15.84 -5.50
N GLU A 485 -20.86 -16.68 -6.53
CA GLU A 485 -20.52 -16.30 -7.91
C GLU A 485 -21.41 -15.17 -8.42
N THR A 486 -22.72 -15.23 -8.16
CA THR A 486 -23.65 -14.17 -8.59
C THR A 486 -23.33 -12.82 -7.95
N HIS A 487 -23.02 -12.79 -6.65
CA HIS A 487 -22.69 -11.54 -5.97
C HIS A 487 -21.31 -11.02 -6.35
N ARG A 488 -20.34 -11.91 -6.56
CA ARG A 488 -19.02 -11.56 -7.10
C ARG A 488 -19.14 -10.89 -8.47
N GLU A 489 -19.86 -11.51 -9.41
CA GLU A 489 -20.04 -10.97 -10.77
C GLU A 489 -20.69 -9.57 -10.74
N ARG A 490 -21.73 -9.39 -9.90
CA ARG A 490 -22.42 -8.10 -9.78
C ARG A 490 -21.60 -7.03 -9.07
N LEU A 491 -20.79 -7.42 -8.09
CA LEU A 491 -19.88 -6.51 -7.41
C LEU A 491 -18.81 -6.00 -8.40
N LEU A 492 -18.24 -6.89 -9.21
CA LEU A 492 -17.30 -6.50 -10.26
C LEU A 492 -17.96 -5.61 -11.33
N ASP A 493 -19.18 -5.94 -11.78
CA ASP A 493 -19.96 -5.10 -12.70
C ASP A 493 -20.26 -3.70 -12.12
N ALA A 494 -20.45 -3.58 -10.81
CA ALA A 494 -20.61 -2.29 -10.17
C ALA A 494 -19.35 -1.43 -10.28
N PHE A 495 -18.15 -2.02 -10.19
CA PHE A 495 -16.90 -1.29 -10.36
C PHE A 495 -16.61 -0.85 -11.80
N ASP A 496 -17.26 -1.49 -12.79
CA ASP A 496 -17.18 -1.10 -14.21
C ASP A 496 -18.18 0.01 -14.58
N ARG A 497 -19.07 0.42 -13.65
CA ARG A 497 -20.13 1.41 -13.88
C ARG A 497 -19.99 2.63 -12.98
N GLU A 498 -19.88 3.79 -13.61
CA GLU A 498 -19.82 5.06 -12.90
C GLU A 498 -21.07 5.26 -12.00
N GLY A 499 -20.85 5.52 -10.72
CA GLY A 499 -21.91 5.86 -9.77
C GLY A 499 -22.64 4.69 -9.14
N ALA A 500 -22.23 3.46 -9.39
CA ALA A 500 -22.83 2.26 -8.79
C ALA A 500 -22.45 2.04 -7.30
N VAL A 501 -22.14 3.12 -6.56
CA VAL A 501 -21.68 3.09 -5.15
C VAL A 501 -22.63 2.31 -4.25
N ASN A 502 -23.93 2.59 -4.34
CA ASN A 502 -24.93 1.90 -3.54
C ASN A 502 -25.09 0.43 -3.96
N ASP A 503 -24.88 0.10 -5.24
CA ASP A 503 -24.94 -1.27 -5.73
C ASP A 503 -23.75 -2.06 -5.17
N ALA A 504 -22.53 -1.53 -5.27
CA ALA A 504 -21.33 -2.14 -4.72
C ALA A 504 -21.45 -2.43 -3.23
N GLY A 505 -21.96 -1.48 -2.44
CA GLY A 505 -22.23 -1.70 -1.02
C GLY A 505 -23.22 -2.84 -0.75
N ARG A 506 -24.29 -2.95 -1.55
CA ARG A 506 -25.28 -4.04 -1.41
C ARG A 506 -24.69 -5.40 -1.78
N GLU A 507 -23.98 -5.46 -2.89
CA GLU A 507 -23.39 -6.72 -3.37
C GLU A 507 -22.24 -7.19 -2.47
N ALA A 508 -21.46 -6.28 -1.88
CA ALA A 508 -20.44 -6.64 -0.88
C ALA A 508 -21.05 -7.22 0.40
N ALA A 509 -22.11 -6.60 0.93
CA ALA A 509 -22.83 -7.12 2.10
C ALA A 509 -23.48 -8.48 1.82
N ALA A 510 -24.06 -8.67 0.63
CA ALA A 510 -24.66 -9.93 0.21
C ALA A 510 -23.61 -11.02 0.01
N LEU A 511 -22.49 -10.72 -0.67
CA LEU A 511 -21.36 -11.63 -0.85
C LEU A 511 -20.82 -12.11 0.49
N LEU A 512 -20.62 -11.20 1.45
CA LEU A 512 -20.16 -11.54 2.80
C LEU A 512 -21.13 -12.48 3.53
N ALA A 513 -22.43 -12.32 3.30
CA ALA A 513 -23.45 -13.14 3.97
C ALA A 513 -23.59 -14.55 3.37
N VAL A 514 -23.22 -14.76 2.11
CA VAL A 514 -23.30 -16.08 1.45
C VAL A 514 -21.97 -16.82 1.37
N ALA A 515 -20.85 -16.13 1.59
CA ALA A 515 -19.53 -16.74 1.55
C ALA A 515 -19.25 -17.56 2.82
N ASP A 516 -18.80 -18.80 2.65
CA ASP A 516 -18.32 -19.63 3.75
C ASP A 516 -17.00 -19.11 4.34
N ASP A 517 -16.17 -18.48 3.50
CA ASP A 517 -14.91 -17.84 3.85
C ASP A 517 -14.96 -16.35 3.47
N PRO A 518 -14.83 -15.41 4.43
CA PRO A 518 -14.81 -13.98 4.13
C PRO A 518 -13.65 -13.56 3.22
N ARG A 519 -12.60 -14.38 3.08
CA ARG A 519 -11.52 -14.15 2.11
C ARG A 519 -12.07 -13.99 0.68
N GLU A 520 -13.20 -14.62 0.36
CA GLU A 520 -13.82 -14.48 -0.96
C GLU A 520 -14.27 -13.04 -1.28
N LEU A 521 -14.71 -12.28 -0.27
CA LEU A 521 -15.02 -10.86 -0.42
C LEU A 521 -13.73 -10.06 -0.62
N TRP A 522 -12.75 -10.25 0.28
CA TRP A 522 -11.54 -9.44 0.31
C TRP A 522 -10.66 -9.66 -0.92
N SER A 523 -10.50 -10.90 -1.37
CA SER A 523 -9.80 -11.20 -2.63
C SER A 523 -10.52 -10.58 -3.84
N THR A 524 -11.86 -10.58 -3.86
CA THR A 524 -12.65 -9.92 -4.92
C THR A 524 -12.45 -8.40 -4.92
N LEU A 525 -12.52 -7.75 -3.76
CA LEU A 525 -12.32 -6.31 -3.62
C LEU A 525 -10.86 -5.92 -3.95
N GLY A 526 -9.88 -6.68 -3.46
CA GLY A 526 -8.46 -6.46 -3.74
C GLY A 526 -8.11 -6.65 -5.21
N GLY A 527 -8.65 -7.69 -5.85
CA GLY A 527 -8.48 -7.91 -7.29
C GLY A 527 -9.14 -6.83 -8.15
N ALA A 528 -10.29 -6.29 -7.73
CA ALA A 528 -10.90 -5.14 -8.38
C ALA A 528 -10.04 -3.88 -8.24
N LEU A 529 -9.59 -3.58 -7.02
CA LEU A 529 -8.71 -2.45 -6.71
C LEU A 529 -7.42 -2.47 -7.53
N LEU A 530 -6.76 -3.63 -7.67
CA LEU A 530 -5.48 -3.77 -8.36
C LEU A 530 -5.57 -3.78 -9.89
N ARG A 531 -6.78 -3.82 -10.45
CA ARG A 531 -7.00 -3.63 -11.90
C ARG A 531 -7.10 -2.16 -12.29
N GLU A 532 -7.39 -1.30 -11.32
CA GLU A 532 -7.55 0.14 -11.51
C GLU A 532 -6.23 0.87 -11.23
N ASP A 533 -6.05 2.05 -11.84
CA ASP A 533 -5.00 3.00 -11.45
C ASP A 533 -5.46 3.79 -10.21
N ALA A 534 -5.77 3.05 -9.14
CA ALA A 534 -6.31 3.58 -7.90
C ALA A 534 -5.34 4.59 -7.25
N GLY A 535 -5.92 5.64 -6.66
CA GLY A 535 -5.17 6.62 -5.89
C GLY A 535 -4.73 6.08 -4.53
N PHE A 536 -3.79 6.81 -3.91
CA PHE A 536 -3.23 6.53 -2.58
C PHE A 536 -4.30 6.12 -1.55
N HIS A 537 -5.32 6.95 -1.39
CA HIS A 537 -6.36 6.77 -0.37
C HIS A 537 -7.20 5.49 -0.57
N THR A 538 -7.50 5.10 -1.81
CA THR A 538 -8.32 3.89 -2.06
C THR A 538 -7.62 2.61 -1.59
N LEU A 539 -6.29 2.56 -1.71
CA LEU A 539 -5.47 1.45 -1.24
C LEU A 539 -5.47 1.37 0.29
N GLN A 540 -5.31 2.51 0.97
CA GLN A 540 -5.41 2.57 2.44
C GLN A 540 -6.83 2.25 2.95
N ALA A 541 -7.87 2.69 2.25
CA ALA A 541 -9.26 2.46 2.65
C ALA A 541 -9.60 0.97 2.64
N TYR A 542 -9.13 0.26 1.60
CA TYR A 542 -9.29 -1.19 1.49
C TYR A 542 -8.59 -1.91 2.65
N GLU A 543 -7.33 -1.57 2.93
CA GLU A 543 -6.56 -2.20 4.00
C GLU A 543 -7.13 -1.91 5.39
N ALA A 544 -7.51 -0.66 5.68
CA ALA A 544 -8.13 -0.27 6.94
C ALA A 544 -9.46 -1.01 7.14
N ALA A 545 -10.28 -1.12 6.10
CA ALA A 545 -11.54 -1.87 6.18
C ALA A 545 -11.31 -3.36 6.43
N HIS A 546 -10.29 -3.96 5.81
CA HIS A 546 -9.93 -5.35 6.04
C HIS A 546 -9.51 -5.58 7.50
N ALA A 547 -8.65 -4.71 8.04
CA ALA A 547 -8.21 -4.78 9.42
C ALA A 547 -9.37 -4.60 10.41
N GLN A 548 -10.27 -3.65 10.15
CA GLN A 548 -11.44 -3.40 10.99
C GLN A 548 -12.48 -4.52 10.93
N PHE A 549 -12.60 -5.21 9.80
CA PHE A 549 -13.43 -6.40 9.69
C PHE A 549 -12.95 -7.52 10.63
N HIS A 550 -11.64 -7.81 10.65
CA HIS A 550 -11.08 -8.82 11.56
C HIS A 550 -11.19 -8.41 13.01
N ALA A 551 -10.90 -7.14 13.34
CA ALA A 551 -11.07 -6.64 14.69
C ALA A 551 -12.52 -6.75 15.20
N ALA A 552 -13.50 -6.50 14.34
CA ALA A 552 -14.91 -6.69 14.68
C ALA A 552 -15.26 -8.16 14.94
N ARG A 553 -14.69 -9.07 14.15
CA ARG A 553 -14.91 -10.51 14.26
C ARG A 553 -14.30 -11.11 15.54
N ASP A 554 -13.14 -10.62 15.97
CA ASP A 554 -12.45 -11.10 17.17
C ASP A 554 -13.16 -10.69 18.48
N ARG A 555 -13.90 -9.59 18.50
CA ARG A 555 -14.53 -9.03 19.71
C ARG A 555 -15.85 -9.70 20.17
N ALA A 556 -16.15 -10.87 19.60
CA ALA A 556 -17.38 -11.68 19.75
C ALA A 556 -18.59 -11.08 19.01
N SER A 557 -19.15 -11.89 18.12
CA SER A 557 -20.20 -11.51 17.17
C SER A 557 -21.57 -11.28 17.84
N ASP A 558 -22.03 -10.03 17.89
CA ASP A 558 -23.45 -9.68 18.13
C ASP A 558 -24.34 -9.97 16.88
N GLY A 559 -23.89 -10.85 15.98
CA GLY A 559 -24.60 -11.20 14.76
C GLY A 559 -25.72 -12.23 15.00
N PRO A 560 -26.79 -12.23 14.19
CA PRO A 560 -27.72 -13.37 14.15
C PRO A 560 -26.94 -14.66 13.83
N GLU A 561 -27.32 -15.80 14.40
CA GLU A 561 -26.69 -17.10 14.10
C GLU A 561 -26.56 -17.31 12.58
N GLY A 562 -25.33 -17.42 12.08
CA GLY A 562 -25.03 -17.66 10.67
C GLY A 562 -24.97 -16.44 9.76
N LEU A 563 -25.05 -15.20 10.29
CA LEU A 563 -24.87 -13.97 9.52
C LEU A 563 -23.75 -13.07 10.10
N PRO A 564 -23.03 -12.31 9.26
CA PRO A 564 -22.04 -11.33 9.72
C PRO A 564 -22.69 -10.28 10.63
N SER A 565 -21.98 -9.84 11.66
CA SER A 565 -22.40 -8.74 12.54
C SER A 565 -22.55 -7.42 11.79
N GLU A 566 -23.25 -6.45 12.38
CA GLU A 566 -23.37 -5.12 11.77
C GLU A 566 -22.00 -4.45 11.57
N ARG A 567 -21.05 -4.65 12.49
CA ARG A 567 -19.69 -4.12 12.39
C ARG A 567 -18.90 -4.72 11.23
N GLU A 568 -18.95 -6.06 11.08
CA GLU A 568 -18.35 -6.76 9.94
C GLU A 568 -18.94 -6.25 8.61
N ARG A 569 -20.28 -6.09 8.54
CA ARG A 569 -20.95 -5.55 7.34
C ARG A 569 -20.55 -4.11 7.06
N THR A 570 -20.48 -3.26 8.08
CA THR A 570 -20.11 -1.83 7.91
C THR A 570 -18.71 -1.69 7.31
N ALA A 571 -17.73 -2.47 7.77
CA ALA A 571 -16.37 -2.45 7.21
C ALA A 571 -16.36 -2.89 5.73
N ALA A 572 -17.04 -3.99 5.40
CA ALA A 572 -17.18 -4.48 4.02
C ALA A 572 -17.87 -3.47 3.09
N VAL A 573 -18.96 -2.86 3.57
CA VAL A 573 -19.74 -1.86 2.83
C VAL A 573 -18.92 -0.58 2.63
N ALA A 574 -18.17 -0.14 3.65
CA ALA A 574 -17.29 1.03 3.56
C ALA A 574 -16.23 0.84 2.46
N ALA A 575 -15.52 -0.30 2.45
CA ALA A 575 -14.54 -0.62 1.40
C ALA A 575 -15.15 -0.61 0.00
N ALA A 576 -16.25 -1.34 -0.20
CA ALA A 576 -16.88 -1.48 -1.50
C ALA A 576 -17.43 -0.15 -2.02
N ARG A 577 -18.08 0.64 -1.16
CA ARG A 577 -18.59 1.97 -1.53
C ARG A 577 -17.46 2.93 -1.86
N TYR A 578 -16.39 2.95 -1.05
CA TYR A 578 -15.25 3.82 -1.30
C TYR A 578 -14.57 3.48 -2.63
N LEU A 579 -14.33 2.19 -2.89
CA LEU A 579 -13.77 1.73 -4.15
C LEU A 579 -14.67 2.16 -5.33
N ALA A 580 -15.97 1.82 -5.30
CA ALA A 580 -16.91 2.18 -6.36
C ALA A 580 -17.12 3.69 -6.55
N ALA A 581 -16.87 4.52 -5.52
CA ALA A 581 -16.89 5.95 -5.68
C ALA A 581 -15.75 6.44 -6.59
N HIS A 582 -14.64 5.72 -6.63
CA HIS A 582 -13.41 6.04 -7.35
C HIS A 582 -13.21 5.21 -8.64
N THR A 583 -14.11 4.26 -8.94
CA THR A 583 -13.98 3.32 -10.08
C THR A 583 -15.31 3.14 -10.84
N PRO A 584 -15.34 3.29 -12.18
CA PRO A 584 -14.29 3.89 -13.00
C PRO A 584 -14.14 5.36 -12.64
N THR A 585 -12.91 5.90 -12.72
CA THR A 585 -12.59 7.26 -12.23
C THR A 585 -13.59 8.30 -12.74
N ARG A 586 -14.39 8.84 -11.82
CA ARG A 586 -15.22 10.01 -12.07
C ARG A 586 -14.34 11.22 -12.33
N ARG A 587 -14.72 12.05 -13.31
CA ARG A 587 -14.04 13.34 -13.54
C ARG A 587 -14.54 14.34 -12.49
N GLU A 588 -13.85 14.43 -11.36
CA GLU A 588 -14.14 15.36 -10.26
C GLU A 588 -14.54 16.76 -10.76
N ALA A 589 -13.74 17.34 -11.65
CA ALA A 589 -13.98 18.67 -12.22
C ALA A 589 -15.34 18.79 -12.95
N GLU A 590 -15.80 17.73 -13.62
CA GLU A 590 -17.11 17.71 -14.29
C GLU A 590 -18.25 17.66 -13.28
N GLN A 591 -18.07 16.93 -12.17
CA GLN A 591 -19.07 16.88 -11.10
C GLN A 591 -19.19 18.24 -10.41
N THR A 592 -18.07 18.86 -10.01
CA THR A 592 -18.07 20.22 -9.43
C THR A 592 -18.74 21.21 -10.37
N PHE A 593 -18.42 21.16 -11.67
CA PHE A 593 -19.07 22.01 -12.69
C PHE A 593 -20.58 21.74 -12.82
N THR A 594 -20.98 20.47 -12.76
CA THR A 594 -22.39 20.06 -12.83
C THR A 594 -23.15 20.55 -11.60
N ILE A 595 -22.61 20.34 -10.39
CA ILE A 595 -23.18 20.83 -9.12
C ILE A 595 -23.37 22.35 -9.21
N ALA A 596 -22.32 23.09 -9.59
CA ALA A 596 -22.39 24.54 -9.77
C ALA A 596 -23.46 24.95 -10.79
N SER A 597 -23.55 24.24 -11.91
CA SER A 597 -24.55 24.49 -12.96
C SER A 597 -25.99 24.21 -12.52
N ARG A 598 -26.21 23.20 -11.68
CA ARG A 598 -27.52 22.87 -11.08
C ARG A 598 -27.93 23.94 -10.07
N LEU A 599 -27.01 24.35 -9.19
CA LEU A 599 -27.24 25.42 -8.20
C LEU A 599 -27.59 26.76 -8.88
N LEU A 600 -26.90 27.13 -9.95
CA LEU A 600 -27.20 28.34 -10.72
C LEU A 600 -28.58 28.29 -11.41
N ARG A 601 -29.14 27.10 -11.62
CA ARG A 601 -30.50 26.89 -12.14
C ARG A 601 -31.56 26.82 -11.04
N GLY A 602 -31.18 26.84 -9.76
CA GLY A 602 -32.08 26.69 -8.63
C GLY A 602 -32.60 25.27 -8.43
N GLU A 603 -31.88 24.27 -8.94
CA GLU A 603 -32.24 22.86 -8.80
C GLU A 603 -31.91 22.33 -7.40
N SER A 604 -32.68 21.35 -6.94
CA SER A 604 -32.39 20.60 -5.73
C SER A 604 -31.24 19.63 -6.00
N ILE A 605 -30.08 19.82 -5.35
CA ILE A 605 -28.88 18.98 -5.57
C ILE A 605 -28.94 17.63 -4.85
N HIS A 606 -29.81 17.49 -3.84
CA HIS A 606 -30.00 16.27 -3.06
C HIS A 606 -31.09 15.34 -3.64
N GLU A 607 -31.70 15.73 -4.76
CA GLU A 607 -32.69 14.95 -5.49
C GLU A 607 -32.13 14.62 -6.88
N ASP A 608 -32.46 13.43 -7.40
CA ASP A 608 -32.03 12.94 -8.73
C ASP A 608 -32.68 13.69 -9.89
#